data_AF-A0A2I0QHM8-F1
#
_entry.id   AF-A0A2I0QHM8-F1
#
_cell.length_a   1.000
_cell.length_b   1.000
_cell.length_c   1.000
_cell.angle_alpha   90.00
_cell.angle_beta   90.00
_cell.angle_gamma   90.00
#
_symmetry.space_group_name_H-M   'P 1'
#
loop_
_entity.id
_entity.type
_entity.pdbx_description
1 polymer ?
#
loop_
_entity_poly.entity_id
_entity_poly.type
_entity_poly.pdbx_seq_one_letter_code
_entity_poly.pdbx_strand_id
1 'polypeptide(L)'
;AKNRIDEIHKMVSVTTADIKNKLDMSKIDYEEALKILKNTKTDYDSEKKIIETNKIICEASLDVINSSQNSIVGWDHFKKGYLYMGSQDTEKSKYELKLGGICLDDALSATLKAKENINKINMDNVPSELKSNIQGVKNEIENSEKSIPDSKKAISGMYPYLDGLKHIITASDYVKNKKWHSAAVECKESLPYFSKSKDIFSGLRDSESTDVSSVSIRLYGFLETYMKVVEHMEAGCRYMDKRQEEKANEEFEKAALELQKISWQTY
;
A
#
# COMPACT_ATOMS: atom_id res chain seq x y z
N ALA A 1 -8.42 -20.08 -19.22
CA ALA A 1 -8.36 -19.17 -18.05
C ALA A 1 -6.94 -18.70 -17.73
N LYS A 2 -5.93 -19.59 -17.68
CA LYS A 2 -4.51 -19.24 -17.43
C LYS A 2 -3.93 -18.09 -18.28
N ASN A 3 -4.30 -17.97 -19.56
CA ASN A 3 -3.75 -16.92 -20.44
C ASN A 3 -4.18 -15.48 -20.09
N ARG A 4 -5.34 -15.27 -19.45
CA ARG A 4 -5.89 -13.90 -19.30
C ARG A 4 -5.29 -13.16 -18.10
N ILE A 5 -4.93 -13.88 -17.03
CA ILE A 5 -4.23 -13.33 -15.86
C ILE A 5 -2.74 -13.10 -16.16
N ASP A 6 -2.12 -13.98 -16.96
CA ASP A 6 -0.75 -13.78 -17.47
C ASP A 6 -0.68 -12.63 -18.49
N GLU A 7 -1.73 -12.43 -19.30
CA GLU A 7 -1.85 -11.25 -20.17
C GLU A 7 -2.10 -9.96 -19.39
N ILE A 8 -2.87 -9.99 -18.28
CA ILE A 8 -3.01 -8.82 -17.39
C ILE A 8 -1.69 -8.54 -16.66
N HIS A 9 -0.97 -9.56 -16.17
CA HIS A 9 0.36 -9.39 -15.59
C HIS A 9 1.40 -8.88 -16.61
N LYS A 10 1.29 -9.27 -17.89
CA LYS A 10 2.14 -8.78 -18.99
C LYS A 10 1.74 -7.40 -19.52
N MET A 11 0.46 -7.03 -19.52
CA MET A 11 0.00 -5.69 -19.87
C MET A 11 0.28 -4.66 -18.76
N VAL A 12 0.39 -5.12 -17.50
CA VAL A 12 0.75 -4.31 -16.32
C VAL A 12 2.26 -4.32 -16.05
N SER A 13 3.08 -5.04 -16.83
CA SER A 13 4.54 -5.02 -16.65
C SER A 13 5.21 -3.83 -17.35
N VAL A 14 4.84 -2.62 -16.96
CA VAL A 14 5.91 -1.64 -16.71
C VAL A 14 6.48 -2.09 -15.38
N THR A 15 7.65 -2.71 -15.37
CA THR A 15 8.20 -3.18 -14.10
C THR A 15 8.40 -1.98 -13.18
N THR A 16 8.29 -2.16 -11.86
CA THR A 16 8.59 -1.07 -10.91
C THR A 16 9.97 -0.45 -11.17
N ALA A 17 10.92 -1.23 -11.71
CA ALA A 17 12.21 -0.74 -12.17
C ALA A 17 12.12 0.22 -13.38
N ASP A 18 11.29 -0.11 -14.38
CA ASP A 18 11.08 0.77 -15.54
C ASP A 18 10.43 2.11 -15.14
N ILE A 19 9.49 2.10 -14.20
CA ILE A 19 8.88 3.33 -13.66
C ILE A 19 9.95 4.16 -12.95
N LYS A 20 10.77 3.55 -12.09
CA LYS A 20 11.88 4.24 -11.40
C LYS A 20 12.84 4.87 -12.39
N ASN A 21 13.28 4.12 -13.40
CA ASN A 21 14.18 4.63 -14.43
C ASN A 21 13.56 5.82 -15.19
N LYS A 22 12.26 5.76 -15.52
CA LYS A 22 11.57 6.89 -16.16
C LYS A 22 11.48 8.12 -15.27
N LEU A 23 11.21 7.94 -13.97
CA LEU A 23 11.20 9.03 -13.00
C LEU A 23 12.60 9.64 -12.82
N ASP A 24 13.65 8.82 -12.78
CA ASP A 24 15.03 9.28 -12.69
C ASP A 24 15.46 10.08 -13.92
N MET A 25 15.11 9.61 -15.13
CA MET A 25 15.34 10.37 -16.36
C MET A 25 14.56 11.69 -16.37
N SER A 26 13.27 11.65 -16.01
CA SER A 26 12.43 12.86 -15.95
C SER A 26 12.99 13.88 -14.94
N LYS A 27 13.52 13.40 -13.80
CA LYS A 27 14.17 14.25 -12.81
C LYS A 27 15.37 14.98 -13.41
N ILE A 28 16.24 14.27 -14.12
CA ILE A 28 17.41 14.85 -14.80
C ILE A 28 16.97 15.93 -15.79
N ASP A 29 15.96 15.64 -16.63
CA ASP A 29 15.44 16.58 -17.62
C ASP A 29 14.93 17.87 -16.96
N TYR A 30 14.15 17.77 -15.87
CA TYR A 30 13.64 18.93 -15.16
C TYR A 30 14.72 19.69 -14.38
N GLU A 31 15.72 19.00 -13.82
CA GLU A 31 16.88 19.62 -13.17
C GLU A 31 17.71 20.43 -14.19
N GLU A 32 17.95 19.88 -15.38
CA GLU A 32 18.65 20.57 -16.46
C GLU A 32 17.86 21.76 -16.99
N ALA A 33 16.55 21.59 -17.24
CA ALA A 33 15.67 22.67 -17.66
C ALA A 33 15.67 23.82 -16.63
N LEU A 34 15.56 23.50 -15.33
CA LEU A 34 15.58 24.49 -14.26
C LEU A 34 16.93 25.21 -14.19
N LYS A 35 18.04 24.50 -14.41
CA LYS A 35 19.38 25.10 -14.49
C LYS A 35 19.49 26.08 -15.66
N ILE A 36 18.96 25.74 -16.83
CA ILE A 36 18.93 26.65 -18.00
C ILE A 36 18.11 27.89 -17.64
N LEU A 37 16.86 27.73 -17.17
CA LEU A 37 15.94 28.81 -16.83
C LEU A 37 16.49 29.75 -15.75
N LYS A 38 17.24 29.24 -14.77
CA LYS A 38 17.91 30.05 -13.72
C LYS A 38 19.03 30.92 -14.27
N ASN A 39 19.65 30.52 -15.38
CA ASN A 39 20.77 31.25 -16.00
C ASN A 39 20.34 32.13 -17.18
N THR A 40 19.12 31.95 -17.70
CA THR A 40 18.57 32.79 -18.77
C THR A 40 18.30 34.22 -18.27
N LYS A 41 18.79 35.20 -19.02
CA LYS A 41 18.51 36.63 -18.82
C LYS A 41 17.84 37.20 -20.06
N THR A 42 16.88 38.08 -19.85
CA THR A 42 16.17 38.78 -20.91
C THR A 42 15.74 40.16 -20.42
N ASP A 43 15.74 41.13 -21.32
CA ASP A 43 15.27 42.49 -21.06
C ASP A 43 13.76 42.62 -21.29
N TYR A 44 13.12 41.66 -21.98
CA TYR A 44 11.70 41.68 -22.31
C TYR A 44 10.84 41.16 -21.16
N ASP A 45 9.92 41.99 -20.65
CA ASP A 45 9.07 41.65 -19.51
C ASP A 45 8.13 40.45 -19.77
N SER A 46 7.67 40.28 -21.01
CA SER A 46 6.89 39.13 -21.43
C SER A 46 7.68 37.82 -21.28
N GLU A 47 8.96 37.82 -21.66
CA GLU A 47 9.85 36.67 -21.54
C GLU A 47 10.21 36.40 -20.07
N LYS A 48 10.42 37.43 -19.24
CA LYS A 48 10.65 37.28 -17.80
C LYS A 48 9.53 36.49 -17.13
N LYS A 49 8.26 36.82 -17.45
CA LYS A 49 7.08 36.12 -16.90
C LYS A 49 7.00 34.67 -17.34
N ILE A 50 7.33 34.38 -18.60
CA ILE A 50 7.36 33.01 -19.14
C ILE A 50 8.47 32.19 -18.47
N ILE A 51 9.67 32.76 -18.32
CA ILE A 51 10.78 32.11 -17.63
C ILE A 51 10.39 31.78 -16.18
N GLU A 52 9.81 32.73 -15.46
CA GLU A 52 9.41 32.53 -14.07
C GLU A 52 8.30 31.47 -13.93
N THR A 53 7.31 31.49 -14.82
CA THR A 53 6.25 30.46 -14.85
C THR A 53 6.85 29.08 -15.08
N ASN A 54 7.78 28.93 -16.02
CA ASN A 54 8.42 27.65 -16.29
C ASN A 54 9.32 27.18 -15.15
N LYS A 55 9.99 28.09 -14.42
CA LYS A 55 10.72 27.72 -13.19
C LYS A 55 9.79 27.09 -12.16
N ILE A 56 8.63 27.71 -11.92
CA ILE A 56 7.64 27.19 -10.97
C ILE A 56 7.12 25.82 -11.43
N ILE A 57 6.85 25.64 -12.73
CA ILE A 57 6.45 24.34 -13.30
C ILE A 57 7.54 23.30 -13.05
N CYS A 58 8.80 23.59 -13.41
CA CYS A 58 9.91 22.65 -13.19
C CYS A 58 10.09 22.29 -11.72
N GLU A 59 10.03 23.26 -10.81
CA GLU A 59 10.15 23.03 -9.37
C GLU A 59 8.99 22.19 -8.82
N ALA A 60 7.76 22.47 -9.24
CA ALA A 60 6.59 21.65 -8.88
C ALA A 60 6.69 20.23 -9.44
N SER A 61 7.09 20.06 -10.71
CA SER A 61 7.29 18.75 -11.32
C SER A 61 8.37 17.93 -10.63
N LEU A 62 9.47 18.55 -10.19
CA LEU A 62 10.49 17.87 -9.39
C LEU A 62 9.96 17.39 -8.04
N ASP A 63 9.13 18.19 -7.38
CA ASP A 63 8.47 17.79 -6.14
C ASP A 63 7.44 16.65 -6.38
N VAL A 64 6.72 16.64 -7.50
CA VAL A 64 5.82 15.52 -7.92
C VAL A 64 6.62 14.25 -8.21
N ILE A 65 7.74 14.35 -8.91
CA ILE A 65 8.62 13.19 -9.18
C ILE A 65 9.15 12.62 -7.86
N ASN A 66 9.60 13.49 -6.95
CA ASN A 66 10.05 13.06 -5.62
C ASN A 66 8.92 12.39 -4.82
N SER A 67 7.70 12.91 -4.89
CA SER A 67 6.52 12.27 -4.29
C SER A 67 6.28 10.87 -4.85
N SER A 68 6.36 10.72 -6.17
CA SER A 68 6.16 9.44 -6.86
C SER A 68 7.26 8.42 -6.51
N GLN A 69 8.52 8.85 -6.49
CA GLN A 69 9.66 8.01 -6.08
C GLN A 69 9.48 7.50 -4.65
N ASN A 70 9.15 8.38 -3.71
CA ASN A 70 8.92 7.99 -2.31
C ASN A 70 7.70 7.06 -2.16
N SER A 71 6.63 7.31 -2.91
CA SER A 71 5.45 6.42 -2.93
C SER A 71 5.80 5.00 -3.39
N ILE A 72 6.60 4.88 -4.46
CA ILE A 72 7.06 3.59 -4.97
C ILE A 72 7.92 2.86 -3.93
N VAL A 73 8.87 3.56 -3.29
CA VAL A 73 9.71 2.98 -2.23
C VAL A 73 8.85 2.55 -1.03
N GLY A 74 7.83 3.33 -0.68
CA GLY A 74 6.87 2.97 0.36
C GLY A 74 6.15 1.65 0.08
N TRP A 75 5.70 1.46 -1.17
CA TRP A 75 5.09 0.21 -1.62
C TRP A 75 6.06 -0.98 -1.71
N ASP A 76 7.33 -0.73 -2.03
CA ASP A 76 8.36 -1.78 -1.99
C ASP A 76 8.59 -2.28 -0.55
N HIS A 77 8.62 -1.37 0.42
CA HIS A 77 8.67 -1.72 1.84
C HIS A 77 7.41 -2.47 2.29
N PHE A 78 6.22 -2.06 1.84
CA PHE A 78 4.99 -2.84 2.09
C PHE A 78 5.09 -4.27 1.56
N LYS A 79 5.56 -4.46 0.31
CA LYS A 79 5.75 -5.79 -0.30
C LYS A 79 6.75 -6.64 0.50
N LYS A 80 7.89 -6.05 0.92
CA LYS A 80 8.87 -6.74 1.77
C LYS A 80 8.27 -7.12 3.13
N GLY A 81 7.53 -6.20 3.75
CA GLY A 81 6.81 -6.46 5.00
C GLY A 81 5.84 -7.63 4.86
N TYR A 82 5.10 -7.69 3.76
CA TYR A 82 4.22 -8.81 3.43
C TYR A 82 4.97 -10.15 3.24
N LEU A 83 6.14 -10.13 2.61
CA LEU A 83 6.97 -11.34 2.48
C LEU A 83 7.47 -11.88 3.82
N TYR A 84 7.89 -11.00 4.74
CA TYR A 84 8.31 -11.41 6.10
C TYR A 84 7.16 -12.04 6.90
N MET A 85 5.90 -11.71 6.60
CA MET A 85 4.75 -12.38 7.20
C MET A 85 4.68 -13.85 6.80
N GLY A 86 4.99 -14.17 5.54
CA GLY A 86 5.06 -15.55 5.05
C GLY A 86 6.13 -16.38 5.77
N SER A 87 7.21 -15.75 6.22
CA SER A 87 8.24 -16.38 7.06
C SER A 87 7.96 -16.26 8.57
N GLN A 88 6.77 -15.80 8.96
CA GLN A 88 6.36 -15.60 10.36
C GLN A 88 7.25 -14.61 11.16
N ASP A 89 8.04 -13.76 10.48
CA ASP A 89 8.91 -12.78 11.11
C ASP A 89 8.16 -11.45 11.29
N THR A 90 7.30 -11.42 12.31
CA THR A 90 6.40 -10.29 12.57
C THR A 90 7.15 -9.00 12.92
N GLU A 91 8.33 -9.07 13.54
CA GLU A 91 9.13 -7.90 13.88
C GLU A 91 9.77 -7.26 12.65
N LYS A 92 10.39 -8.06 11.75
CA LYS A 92 10.88 -7.51 10.48
C LYS A 92 9.75 -6.98 9.61
N SER A 93 8.59 -7.65 9.62
CA SER A 93 7.41 -7.14 8.92
C SER A 93 6.99 -5.75 9.43
N LYS A 94 6.87 -5.56 10.75
CA LYS A 94 6.55 -4.25 11.35
C LYS A 94 7.59 -3.18 11.02
N TYR A 95 8.87 -3.56 11.02
CA TYR A 95 9.97 -2.66 10.66
C TYR A 95 9.85 -2.17 9.22
N GLU A 96 9.66 -3.08 8.26
CA GLU A 96 9.46 -2.70 6.84
C GLU A 96 8.21 -1.84 6.66
N LEU A 97 7.08 -2.20 7.28
CA LEU A 97 5.86 -1.40 7.21
C LEU A 97 6.06 0.02 7.77
N LYS A 98 6.87 0.17 8.82
CA LYS A 98 7.22 1.48 9.38
C LYS A 98 8.04 2.31 8.40
N LEU A 99 9.03 1.71 7.75
CA LEU A 99 9.79 2.38 6.68
C LEU A 99 8.87 2.79 5.53
N GLY A 100 7.94 1.92 5.15
CA GLY A 100 6.94 2.23 4.14
C GLY A 100 6.09 3.43 4.50
N GLY A 101 5.64 3.53 5.76
CA GLY A 101 4.91 4.68 6.28
C GLY A 101 5.71 5.99 6.23
N ILE A 102 7.00 5.95 6.60
CA ILE A 102 7.90 7.12 6.54
C ILE A 102 8.04 7.60 5.09
N CYS A 103 8.27 6.70 4.14
CA CYS A 103 8.35 7.09 2.72
C CYS A 103 7.04 7.73 2.23
N LEU A 104 5.88 7.26 2.68
CA LEU A 104 4.60 7.90 2.33
C LEU A 104 4.40 9.26 3.00
N ASP A 105 4.96 9.49 4.18
CA ASP A 105 5.00 10.82 4.80
C ASP A 105 5.86 11.79 3.98
N ASP A 106 7.03 11.35 3.53
CA ASP A 106 7.91 12.12 2.65
C ASP A 106 7.24 12.40 1.29
N ALA A 107 6.52 11.42 0.73
CA ALA A 107 5.74 11.58 -0.49
C ALA A 107 4.63 12.64 -0.34
N LEU A 108 3.90 12.59 0.78
CA LEU A 108 2.85 13.58 1.06
C LEU A 108 3.44 14.97 1.22
N SER A 109 4.55 15.10 1.95
CA SER A 109 5.27 16.37 2.13
C SER A 109 5.68 16.98 0.78
N ALA A 110 6.26 16.17 -0.11
CA ALA A 110 6.63 16.59 -1.46
C ALA A 110 5.40 17.01 -2.29
N THR A 111 4.30 16.26 -2.20
CA THR A 111 3.04 16.60 -2.88
C THR A 111 2.48 17.96 -2.43
N LEU A 112 2.45 18.20 -1.12
CA LEU A 112 1.95 19.46 -0.56
C LEU A 112 2.84 20.65 -0.97
N LYS A 113 4.16 20.45 -1.03
CA LYS A 113 5.10 21.45 -1.52
C LYS A 113 4.90 21.76 -3.01
N ALA A 114 4.71 20.72 -3.84
CA ALA A 114 4.39 20.88 -5.26
C ALA A 114 3.10 21.69 -5.45
N LYS A 115 2.07 21.40 -4.64
CA LYS A 115 0.79 22.12 -4.63
C LYS A 115 0.96 23.59 -4.29
N GLU A 116 1.72 23.90 -3.24
CA GLU A 116 1.99 25.28 -2.84
C GLU A 116 2.68 26.04 -3.99
N ASN A 117 3.67 25.42 -4.63
CA ASN A 117 4.41 26.03 -5.73
C ASN A 117 3.53 26.27 -6.96
N ILE A 118 2.83 25.25 -7.46
CA ILE A 118 2.04 25.38 -8.68
C ILE A 118 0.87 26.36 -8.53
N ASN A 119 0.34 26.54 -7.31
CA ASN A 119 -0.74 27.49 -7.04
C ASN A 119 -0.30 28.95 -7.02
N LYS A 120 1.01 29.23 -7.05
CA LYS A 120 1.54 30.59 -7.27
C LYS A 120 1.25 31.09 -8.69
N ILE A 121 0.97 30.18 -9.63
CA ILE A 121 0.69 30.54 -11.02
C ILE A 121 -0.79 30.94 -11.18
N ASN A 122 -1.02 32.19 -11.55
CA ASN A 122 -2.34 32.68 -11.96
C ASN A 122 -2.62 32.27 -13.42
N MET A 123 -3.56 31.35 -13.63
CA MET A 123 -3.93 30.78 -14.95
C MET A 123 -4.45 31.81 -15.96
N ASP A 124 -5.01 32.94 -15.53
CA ASP A 124 -5.49 34.01 -16.43
C ASP A 124 -4.33 34.76 -17.08
N ASN A 125 -3.17 34.68 -16.46
CA ASN A 125 -1.98 35.45 -16.77
C ASN A 125 -0.94 34.65 -17.57
N VAL A 126 -1.22 33.40 -17.90
CA VAL A 126 -0.29 32.48 -18.57
C VAL A 126 -0.66 32.32 -20.05
N PRO A 127 0.33 32.26 -20.96
CA PRO A 127 0.10 31.86 -22.35
C PRO A 127 -0.66 30.54 -22.46
N SER A 128 -1.53 30.41 -23.47
CA SER A 128 -2.37 29.23 -23.71
C SER A 128 -1.56 27.93 -23.77
N GLU A 129 -0.36 28.01 -24.33
CA GLU A 129 0.54 26.88 -24.58
C GLU A 129 1.05 26.23 -23.29
N LEU A 130 1.07 26.96 -22.17
CA LEU A 130 1.54 26.44 -20.89
C LEU A 130 0.39 25.96 -19.99
N LYS A 131 -0.86 26.31 -20.31
CA LYS A 131 -2.02 25.98 -19.47
C LYS A 131 -2.21 24.47 -19.34
N SER A 132 -1.99 23.71 -20.42
CA SER A 132 -2.08 22.24 -20.40
C SER A 132 -1.03 21.61 -19.48
N ASN A 133 0.20 22.13 -19.50
CA ASN A 133 1.29 21.61 -18.67
C ASN A 133 1.00 21.87 -17.19
N ILE A 134 0.56 23.08 -16.85
CA ILE A 134 0.17 23.43 -15.47
C ILE A 134 -0.99 22.55 -14.99
N GLN A 135 -2.00 22.35 -15.85
CA GLN A 135 -3.12 21.48 -15.50
C GLN A 135 -2.71 20.03 -15.32
N GLY A 136 -1.78 19.53 -16.15
CA GLY A 136 -1.19 18.19 -15.99
C GLY A 136 -0.56 18.00 -14.62
N VAL A 137 0.32 18.93 -14.22
CA VAL A 137 0.97 18.90 -12.89
C VAL A 137 -0.06 18.98 -11.76
N LYS A 138 -1.08 19.85 -11.88
CA LYS A 138 -2.16 19.94 -10.88
C LYS A 138 -2.94 18.64 -10.74
N ASN A 139 -3.28 17.99 -11.84
CA ASN A 139 -4.00 16.71 -11.82
C ASN A 139 -3.16 15.61 -11.13
N GLU A 140 -1.85 15.57 -11.40
CA GLU A 140 -0.95 14.61 -10.74
C GLU A 140 -0.89 14.86 -9.23
N ILE A 141 -0.78 16.12 -8.81
CA ILE A 141 -0.81 16.51 -7.39
C ILE A 141 -2.12 16.08 -6.73
N GLU A 142 -3.27 16.37 -7.34
CA GLU A 142 -4.59 15.99 -6.81
C GLU A 142 -4.73 14.46 -6.67
N ASN A 143 -4.23 13.70 -7.65
CA ASN A 143 -4.21 12.24 -7.58
C ASN A 143 -3.31 11.73 -6.44
N SER A 144 -2.12 12.31 -6.26
CA SER A 144 -1.21 11.98 -5.16
C SER A 144 -1.80 12.32 -3.79
N GLU A 145 -2.44 13.49 -3.64
CA GLU A 145 -3.07 13.92 -2.39
C GLU A 145 -4.18 12.97 -1.94
N LYS A 146 -4.91 12.35 -2.88
CA LYS A 146 -5.94 11.36 -2.57
C LYS A 146 -5.36 9.97 -2.30
N SER A 147 -4.41 9.53 -3.12
CA SER A 147 -3.90 8.14 -3.10
C SER A 147 -2.90 7.84 -1.97
N ILE A 148 -2.09 8.82 -1.56
CA ILE A 148 -1.10 8.63 -0.49
C ILE A 148 -1.77 8.34 0.86
N PRO A 149 -2.80 9.10 1.31
CA PRO A 149 -3.53 8.77 2.54
C PRO A 149 -4.11 7.36 2.56
N ASP A 150 -4.66 6.90 1.44
CA ASP A 150 -5.24 5.57 1.33
C ASP A 150 -4.15 4.48 1.35
N SER A 151 -3.00 4.73 0.74
CA SER A 151 -1.81 3.86 0.85
C SER A 151 -1.32 3.76 2.30
N LYS A 152 -1.30 4.88 3.04
CA LYS A 152 -0.96 4.89 4.47
C LYS A 152 -1.96 4.08 5.30
N LYS A 153 -3.26 4.22 5.03
CA LYS A 153 -4.30 3.42 5.69
C LYS A 153 -4.11 1.93 5.40
N ALA A 154 -3.79 1.56 4.16
CA ALA A 154 -3.52 0.17 3.80
C ALA A 154 -2.34 -0.42 4.59
N ILE A 155 -1.21 0.31 4.68
CA ILE A 155 -0.08 -0.08 5.57
C ILE A 155 -0.55 -0.19 7.02
N SER A 156 -1.36 0.76 7.50
CA SER A 156 -1.84 0.75 8.89
C SER A 156 -2.72 -0.47 9.21
N GLY A 157 -3.49 -0.97 8.23
CA GLY A 157 -4.32 -2.17 8.35
C GLY A 157 -3.51 -3.43 8.61
N MET A 158 -2.22 -3.44 8.24
CA MET A 158 -1.33 -4.58 8.48
C MET A 158 -0.87 -4.68 9.93
N TYR A 159 -0.87 -3.61 10.72
CA TYR A 159 -0.42 -3.70 12.12
C TYR A 159 -1.35 -4.57 12.98
N PRO A 160 -2.68 -4.36 13.00
CA PRO A 160 -3.60 -5.28 13.67
C PRO A 160 -3.51 -6.70 13.10
N TYR A 161 -3.34 -6.86 11.79
CA TYR A 161 -3.12 -8.18 11.21
C TYR A 161 -1.93 -8.89 11.88
N LEU A 162 -0.80 -8.21 12.00
CA LEU A 162 0.42 -8.78 12.59
C LEU A 162 0.25 -9.10 14.07
N ASP A 163 -0.51 -8.28 14.80
CA ASP A 163 -0.83 -8.56 16.20
C ASP A 163 -1.70 -9.82 16.33
N GLY A 164 -2.71 -9.99 15.48
CA GLY A 164 -3.50 -11.23 15.40
C GLY A 164 -2.64 -12.44 15.01
N LEU A 165 -1.71 -12.27 14.06
CA LEU A 165 -0.82 -13.36 13.63
C LEU A 165 0.09 -13.84 14.76
N LYS A 166 0.57 -12.94 15.64
CA LYS A 166 1.37 -13.34 16.81
C LYS A 166 0.61 -14.32 17.70
N HIS A 167 -0.65 -14.03 18.00
CA HIS A 167 -1.51 -14.93 18.77
C HIS A 167 -1.66 -16.29 18.07
N ILE A 168 -1.83 -16.33 16.74
CA ILE A 168 -1.93 -17.60 16.01
C ILE A 168 -0.61 -18.40 16.06
N ILE A 169 0.55 -17.74 15.97
CA ILE A 169 1.85 -18.40 16.11
C ILE A 169 1.97 -19.03 17.51
N THR A 170 1.62 -18.28 18.56
CA THR A 170 1.62 -18.78 19.94
C THR A 170 0.62 -19.93 20.12
N ALA A 171 -0.58 -19.83 19.56
CA ALA A 171 -1.57 -20.90 19.58
C ALA A 171 -1.05 -22.18 18.92
N SER A 172 -0.36 -22.06 17.79
CA SER A 172 0.27 -23.18 17.08
C SER A 172 1.29 -23.91 17.97
N ASP A 173 2.12 -23.15 18.69
CA ASP A 173 3.08 -23.75 19.62
C ASP A 173 2.39 -24.42 20.81
N TYR A 174 1.29 -23.87 21.31
CA TYR A 174 0.47 -24.55 22.32
C TYR A 174 -0.17 -25.84 21.82
N VAL A 175 -0.69 -25.86 20.59
CA VAL A 175 -1.23 -27.08 19.95
C VAL A 175 -0.16 -28.16 19.83
N LYS A 176 1.05 -27.82 19.36
CA LYS A 176 2.18 -28.78 19.28
C LYS A 176 2.51 -29.41 20.64
N ASN A 177 2.35 -28.65 21.71
CA ASN A 177 2.58 -29.08 23.08
C ASN A 177 1.32 -29.61 23.79
N LYS A 178 0.23 -29.85 23.05
CA LYS A 178 -1.07 -30.34 23.56
C LYS A 178 -1.67 -29.47 24.68
N LYS A 179 -1.34 -28.17 24.71
CA LYS A 179 -1.90 -27.17 25.64
C LYS A 179 -3.19 -26.58 25.05
N TRP A 180 -4.22 -27.41 24.95
CA TRP A 180 -5.44 -27.11 24.20
C TRP A 180 -6.19 -25.88 24.72
N HIS A 181 -6.36 -25.75 26.03
CA HIS A 181 -6.99 -24.58 26.63
C HIS A 181 -6.29 -23.27 26.23
N SER A 182 -4.96 -23.22 26.40
CA SER A 182 -4.16 -22.05 26.06
C SER A 182 -4.22 -21.73 24.57
N ALA A 183 -4.17 -22.75 23.70
CA ALA A 183 -4.32 -22.57 22.26
C ALA A 183 -5.68 -21.94 21.89
N ALA A 184 -6.77 -22.39 22.54
CA ALA A 184 -8.10 -21.83 22.30
C ALA A 184 -8.19 -20.36 22.73
N VAL A 185 -7.58 -20.00 23.86
CA VAL A 185 -7.52 -18.60 24.34
C VAL A 185 -6.81 -17.71 23.32
N GLU A 186 -5.64 -18.11 22.84
CA GLU A 186 -4.88 -17.35 21.85
C GLU A 186 -5.63 -17.21 20.51
N CYS A 187 -6.27 -18.28 20.02
CA CYS A 187 -7.10 -18.21 18.81
C CYS A 187 -8.22 -17.17 18.99
N LYS A 188 -8.92 -17.19 20.13
CA LYS A 188 -9.98 -16.23 20.44
C LYS A 188 -9.45 -14.80 20.51
N GLU A 189 -8.29 -14.59 21.14
CA GLU A 189 -7.67 -13.26 21.28
C GLU A 189 -7.18 -12.68 19.96
N SER A 190 -6.90 -13.52 18.95
CA SER A 190 -6.53 -13.04 17.62
C SER A 190 -7.68 -12.39 16.83
N LEU A 191 -8.94 -12.81 17.08
CA LEU A 191 -10.10 -12.42 16.26
C LEU A 191 -10.39 -10.91 16.24
N PRO A 192 -10.37 -10.18 17.39
CA PRO A 192 -10.57 -8.72 17.39
C PRO A 192 -9.54 -7.98 16.53
N TYR A 193 -8.29 -8.45 16.50
CA TYR A 193 -7.23 -7.84 15.70
C TYR A 193 -7.46 -8.05 14.20
N PHE A 194 -7.83 -9.28 13.80
CA PHE A 194 -8.21 -9.56 12.42
C PHE A 194 -9.46 -8.80 11.98
N SER A 195 -10.46 -8.67 12.86
CA SER A 195 -11.64 -7.84 12.58
C SER A 195 -11.27 -6.39 12.33
N LYS A 196 -10.42 -5.80 13.18
CA LYS A 196 -9.95 -4.42 13.02
C LYS A 196 -9.20 -4.23 11.70
N SER A 197 -8.34 -5.18 11.35
CA SER A 197 -7.64 -5.18 10.05
C SER A 197 -8.63 -5.26 8.88
N LYS A 198 -9.61 -6.16 8.98
CA LYS A 198 -10.66 -6.37 7.97
C LYS A 198 -11.48 -5.10 7.75
N ASP A 199 -11.87 -4.40 8.81
CA ASP A 199 -12.66 -3.18 8.73
C ASP A 199 -11.91 -2.06 8.01
N ILE A 200 -10.60 -1.92 8.28
CA ILE A 200 -9.73 -0.97 7.56
C ILE A 200 -9.71 -1.30 6.07
N PHE A 201 -9.46 -2.55 5.69
CA PHE A 201 -9.41 -2.94 4.28
C PHE A 201 -10.78 -2.86 3.59
N SER A 202 -11.87 -3.14 4.31
CA SER A 202 -13.23 -2.97 3.80
C SER A 202 -13.48 -1.55 3.30
N GLY A 203 -13.05 -0.54 4.08
CA GLY A 203 -13.18 0.87 3.74
C GLY A 203 -12.26 1.37 2.61
N LEU A 204 -11.35 0.52 2.12
CA LEU A 204 -10.38 0.85 1.06
C LEU A 204 -10.65 0.11 -0.25
N ARG A 205 -11.70 -0.75 -0.31
CA ARG A 205 -12.02 -1.54 -1.50
C ARG A 205 -12.36 -0.68 -2.72
N ASP A 206 -12.99 0.47 -2.51
CA ASP A 206 -13.42 1.40 -3.57
C ASP A 206 -12.47 2.60 -3.72
N SER A 207 -11.22 2.49 -3.24
CA SER A 207 -10.19 3.53 -3.42
C SER A 207 -9.96 3.83 -4.91
N GLU A 208 -9.83 5.12 -5.27
CA GLU A 208 -9.47 5.57 -6.61
C GLU A 208 -8.06 5.08 -7.03
N SER A 209 -7.19 4.77 -6.07
CA SER A 209 -5.92 4.07 -6.34
C SER A 209 -6.17 2.58 -6.55
N THR A 210 -5.92 2.10 -7.78
CA THR A 210 -6.02 0.68 -8.14
C THR A 210 -5.12 -0.21 -7.29
N ASP A 211 -3.92 0.24 -6.94
CA ASP A 211 -2.98 -0.52 -6.10
C ASP A 211 -3.55 -0.71 -4.68
N VAL A 212 -4.09 0.35 -4.08
CA VAL A 212 -4.74 0.26 -2.76
C VAL A 212 -6.00 -0.60 -2.82
N SER A 213 -6.87 -0.36 -3.81
CA SER A 213 -8.14 -1.07 -3.97
C SER A 213 -7.90 -2.58 -4.14
N SER A 214 -7.02 -2.97 -5.06
CA SER A 214 -6.72 -4.37 -5.35
C SER A 214 -6.14 -5.12 -4.14
N VAL A 215 -5.19 -4.51 -3.43
CA VAL A 215 -4.62 -5.07 -2.20
C VAL A 215 -5.70 -5.20 -1.12
N SER A 216 -6.55 -4.19 -0.97
CA SER A 216 -7.59 -4.15 0.06
C SER A 216 -8.69 -5.18 -0.19
N ILE A 217 -9.14 -5.36 -1.44
CA ILE A 217 -10.10 -6.41 -1.82
C ILE A 217 -9.54 -7.79 -1.47
N ARG A 218 -8.26 -8.04 -1.83
CA ARG A 218 -7.60 -9.33 -1.55
C ARG A 218 -7.48 -9.59 -0.06
N LEU A 219 -6.98 -8.62 0.71
CA LEU A 219 -6.77 -8.78 2.15
C LEU A 219 -8.09 -8.87 2.93
N TYR A 220 -9.10 -8.11 2.51
CA TYR A 220 -10.45 -8.24 3.04
C TYR A 220 -10.99 -9.66 2.84
N GLY A 221 -10.97 -10.18 1.61
CA GLY A 221 -11.48 -11.52 1.31
C GLY A 221 -10.71 -12.64 2.01
N PHE A 222 -9.38 -12.49 2.12
CA PHE A 222 -8.55 -13.37 2.92
C PHE A 222 -8.99 -13.36 4.39
N LEU A 223 -9.12 -12.18 5.01
CA LEU A 223 -9.49 -12.06 6.42
C LEU A 223 -10.89 -12.58 6.72
N GLU A 224 -11.87 -12.35 5.82
CA GLU A 224 -13.22 -12.93 5.95
C GLU A 224 -13.19 -14.45 6.11
N THR A 225 -12.31 -15.10 5.33
CA THR A 225 -12.19 -16.56 5.34
C THR A 225 -11.32 -17.03 6.50
N TYR A 226 -10.20 -16.35 6.74
CA TYR A 226 -9.24 -16.72 7.77
C TYR A 226 -9.81 -16.60 9.18
N MET A 227 -10.67 -15.62 9.44
CA MET A 227 -11.36 -15.52 10.73
C MET A 227 -12.23 -16.75 11.02
N LYS A 228 -12.92 -17.32 10.01
CA LYS A 228 -13.69 -18.56 10.18
C LYS A 228 -12.80 -19.76 10.48
N VAL A 229 -11.63 -19.83 9.83
CA VAL A 229 -10.61 -20.85 10.14
C VAL A 229 -10.24 -20.76 11.62
N VAL A 230 -9.97 -19.55 12.11
CA VAL A 230 -9.58 -19.32 13.51
C VAL A 230 -10.70 -19.68 14.48
N GLU A 231 -11.96 -19.37 14.16
CA GLU A 231 -13.12 -19.77 14.96
C GLU A 231 -13.23 -21.30 15.08
N HIS A 232 -13.08 -22.02 13.97
CA HIS A 232 -13.08 -23.49 13.98
C HIS A 232 -11.87 -24.07 14.72
N MET A 233 -10.69 -23.49 14.57
CA MET A 233 -9.50 -23.88 15.35
C MET A 233 -9.71 -23.68 16.85
N GLU A 234 -10.33 -22.56 17.25
CA GLU A 234 -10.65 -22.25 18.63
C GLU A 234 -11.62 -23.28 19.22
N ALA A 235 -12.71 -23.58 18.51
CA ALA A 235 -13.71 -24.56 18.91
C ALA A 235 -13.11 -25.96 19.02
N GLY A 236 -12.32 -26.38 18.03
CA GLY A 236 -11.62 -27.66 18.05
C GLY A 236 -10.67 -27.79 19.25
N CYS A 237 -9.90 -26.74 19.57
CA CYS A 237 -9.06 -26.71 20.76
C CYS A 237 -9.88 -26.83 22.06
N ARG A 238 -11.03 -26.16 22.17
CA ARG A 238 -11.93 -26.33 23.33
C ARG A 238 -12.47 -27.74 23.47
N TYR A 239 -12.76 -28.43 22.37
CA TYR A 239 -13.22 -29.82 22.41
C TYR A 239 -12.11 -30.78 22.81
N MET A 240 -10.88 -30.58 22.30
CA MET A 240 -9.71 -31.35 22.72
C MET A 240 -9.42 -31.21 24.22
N ASP A 241 -9.53 -29.99 24.76
CA ASP A 241 -9.37 -29.72 26.19
C ASP A 241 -10.36 -30.55 27.05
N LYS A 242 -11.57 -30.76 26.52
CA LYS A 242 -12.63 -31.58 27.14
C LYS A 242 -12.56 -33.07 26.76
N ARG A 243 -11.51 -33.51 26.04
CA ARG A 243 -11.34 -34.87 25.52
C ARG A 243 -12.48 -35.34 24.60
N GLN A 244 -13.11 -34.42 23.89
CA GLN A 244 -14.16 -34.70 22.91
C GLN A 244 -13.55 -34.78 21.50
N GLU A 245 -12.74 -35.81 21.26
CA GLU A 245 -11.87 -35.90 20.06
C GLU A 245 -12.66 -35.90 18.74
N GLU A 246 -13.79 -36.60 18.67
CA GLU A 246 -14.63 -36.64 17.47
C GLU A 246 -15.11 -35.24 17.07
N LYS A 247 -15.69 -34.49 18.03
CA LYS A 247 -16.13 -33.11 17.81
C LYS A 247 -14.99 -32.16 17.49
N ALA A 248 -13.82 -32.37 18.10
CA ALA A 248 -12.64 -31.58 17.79
C ALA A 248 -12.20 -31.78 16.35
N ASN A 249 -12.17 -33.03 15.89
CA ASN A 249 -11.79 -33.38 14.52
C ASN A 249 -12.77 -32.78 13.51
N GLU A 250 -14.08 -32.83 13.77
CA GLU A 250 -15.08 -32.15 12.91
C GLU A 250 -14.79 -30.65 12.74
N GLU A 251 -14.44 -29.95 13.81
CA GLU A 251 -14.09 -28.53 13.74
C GLU A 251 -12.76 -28.30 12.99
N PHE A 252 -11.74 -29.12 13.23
CA PHE A 252 -10.48 -29.02 12.49
C PHE A 252 -10.63 -29.32 10.99
N GLU A 253 -11.51 -30.26 10.62
CA GLU A 253 -11.85 -30.52 9.22
C GLU A 253 -12.55 -29.32 8.56
N LYS A 254 -13.49 -28.67 9.27
CA LYS A 254 -14.09 -27.41 8.79
C LYS A 254 -13.04 -26.33 8.59
N ALA A 255 -12.12 -26.17 9.55
CA ALA A 255 -11.00 -25.22 9.43
C ALA A 255 -10.15 -25.51 8.18
N ALA A 256 -9.82 -26.78 7.93
CA ALA A 256 -9.06 -27.21 6.76
C ALA A 256 -9.81 -26.92 5.44
N LEU A 257 -11.13 -27.16 5.40
CA LEU A 257 -11.96 -26.85 4.23
C LEU A 257 -12.04 -25.34 3.95
N GLU A 258 -12.13 -24.50 4.98
CA GLU A 258 -12.08 -23.04 4.82
C GLU A 258 -10.70 -22.58 4.33
N LEU A 259 -9.60 -23.15 4.85
CA LEU A 259 -8.24 -22.87 4.38
C LEU A 259 -8.04 -23.21 2.90
N GLN A 260 -8.66 -24.29 2.42
CA GLN A 260 -8.61 -24.62 0.99
C GLN A 260 -9.19 -23.48 0.14
N LYS A 261 -10.27 -22.83 0.57
CA LYS A 261 -10.88 -21.69 -0.17
C LYS A 261 -9.92 -20.51 -0.31
N ILE A 262 -9.06 -20.27 0.68
CA ILE A 262 -8.01 -19.24 0.62
C ILE A 262 -7.00 -19.58 -0.48
N SER A 263 -6.58 -20.84 -0.59
CA SER A 263 -5.60 -21.25 -1.61
C SER A 263 -6.09 -21.00 -3.04
N TRP A 264 -7.40 -21.08 -3.30
CA TRP A 264 -8.03 -20.77 -4.60
C TRP A 264 -8.19 -19.27 -4.88
N GLN A 265 -8.08 -18.41 -3.87
CA GLN A 265 -8.14 -16.95 -4.02
C GLN A 265 -6.77 -16.33 -4.32
N THR A 266 -5.69 -17.09 -4.15
CA THR A 266 -4.30 -16.68 -4.42
C THR A 266 -3.78 -17.07 -5.81
N TYR A 267 -4.60 -17.70 -6.66
CA TYR A 267 -4.32 -18.07 -8.07
C TYR A 267 -5.29 -17.40 -9.04
#